data_AF-A0A0Q8REF7-F1
#
_entry.id   AF-A0A0Q8REF7-F1
#
_cell.length_a   1.000
_cell.length_b   1.000
_cell.length_c   1.000
_cell.angle_alpha   90.00
_cell.angle_beta   90.00
_cell.angle_gamma   90.00
#
_symmetry.space_group_name_H-M   'P 1'
#
loop_
_entity.id
_entity.type
_entity.pdbx_description
1 polymer ?
#
loop_
_entity_poly.entity_id
_entity_poly.type
_entity_poly.pdbx_seq_one_letter_code
_entity_poly.pdbx_strand_id
1 'polypeptide(L)'
;MTSRHAGPDDNHPGLIAGTAALIKNSIGLLLSRVELAAIEIGELRDNLARLLMIAALGTVILLFAVGSWTALIVVLAWEALGWKILFLVAMLYSAGAVALLAYARVIVARKVLALPATMAELRKDRDALL
;
A
#
# COMPACT_ATOMS: atom_id res chain seq x y z
N MET A 1 51.62 -8.52 -64.20
CA MET A 1 51.78 -7.56 -63.10
C MET A 1 50.39 -7.30 -62.52
N THR A 2 49.97 -8.05 -61.49
CA THR A 2 50.02 -7.68 -60.04
C THR A 2 49.11 -6.49 -59.74
N SER A 3 48.17 -6.47 -58.79
CA SER A 3 47.73 -7.41 -57.75
C SER A 3 46.60 -6.74 -56.95
N ARG A 4 45.50 -7.49 -56.70
CA ARG A 4 44.71 -7.68 -55.45
C ARG A 4 44.36 -6.48 -54.52
N HIS A 5 43.21 -6.68 -53.84
CA HIS A 5 42.70 -6.11 -52.57
C HIS A 5 41.67 -4.98 -52.71
N ALA A 6 40.60 -4.88 -51.92
CA ALA A 6 39.89 -5.72 -50.95
C ALA A 6 38.61 -4.92 -50.62
N GLY A 7 37.41 -5.52 -50.60
CA GLY A 7 36.68 -5.74 -49.35
C GLY A 7 35.75 -4.55 -49.00
N PRO A 8 34.49 -4.77 -48.61
CA PRO A 8 33.50 -3.71 -48.44
C PRO A 8 33.59 -3.07 -47.06
N ASP A 9 33.74 -1.74 -47.00
CA ASP A 9 33.68 -1.01 -45.73
C ASP A 9 32.32 -0.28 -45.61
N ASP A 10 31.25 -1.07 -45.60
CA ASP A 10 29.91 -0.66 -45.15
C ASP A 10 29.92 -0.47 -43.62
N ASN A 11 30.62 0.56 -43.15
CA ASN A 11 30.54 0.97 -41.75
C ASN A 11 29.28 1.79 -41.58
N HIS A 12 28.14 1.13 -41.32
CA HIS A 12 26.84 1.73 -41.00
C HIS A 12 26.91 2.63 -39.74
N PRO A 13 27.08 3.96 -39.85
CA PRO A 13 27.15 4.86 -38.70
C PRO A 13 25.75 5.15 -38.12
N GLY A 14 24.69 4.80 -38.87
CA GLY A 14 23.30 5.12 -38.54
C GLY A 14 22.65 4.18 -37.53
N LEU A 15 23.09 2.93 -37.40
CA LEU A 15 22.46 1.98 -36.46
C LEU A 15 22.84 2.31 -35.01
N ILE A 16 24.15 2.50 -34.76
CA ILE A 16 24.68 2.78 -33.42
C ILE A 16 24.16 4.13 -32.92
N ALA A 17 24.13 5.15 -33.79
CA ALA A 17 23.55 6.45 -33.50
C ALA A 17 22.02 6.38 -33.25
N GLY A 18 21.31 5.55 -34.03
CA GLY A 18 19.88 5.29 -33.84
C GLY A 18 19.55 4.64 -32.49
N THR A 19 20.30 3.61 -32.10
CA THR A 19 20.17 3.00 -30.76
C THR A 19 20.51 3.99 -29.63
N ALA A 20 21.55 4.81 -29.78
CA ALA A 20 21.90 5.81 -28.78
C ALA A 20 20.80 6.86 -28.61
N ALA A 21 20.17 7.28 -29.71
CA ALA A 21 19.04 8.21 -29.68
C ALA A 21 17.78 7.59 -29.04
N LEU A 22 17.49 6.32 -29.34
CA LEU A 22 16.38 5.57 -28.73
C LEU A 22 16.59 5.42 -27.22
N ILE A 23 17.79 5.04 -26.78
CA ILE A 23 18.12 4.92 -25.35
C ILE A 23 17.92 6.25 -24.63
N LYS A 24 18.41 7.36 -25.22
CA LYS A 24 18.26 8.69 -24.64
C LYS A 24 16.78 9.10 -24.51
N ASN A 25 15.97 8.80 -25.52
CA ASN A 25 14.55 9.09 -25.49
C ASN A 25 13.79 8.21 -24.48
N SER A 26 14.11 6.91 -24.41
CA SER A 26 13.55 5.99 -23.43
C SER A 26 13.86 6.41 -21.99
N ILE A 27 15.09 6.87 -21.72
CA ILE A 27 15.49 7.40 -20.40
C ILE A 27 14.67 8.65 -20.06
N GLY A 28 14.48 9.58 -21.01
CA GLY A 28 13.66 10.78 -20.80
C GLY A 28 12.20 10.47 -20.48
N LEU A 29 11.62 9.48 -21.16
CA LEU A 29 10.26 9.01 -20.89
C LEU A 29 10.12 8.35 -19.52
N LEU A 30 11.11 7.55 -19.11
CA LEU A 30 11.13 6.95 -17.77
C LEU A 30 11.24 8.01 -16.68
N LEU A 31 12.11 9.00 -16.86
CA LEU A 31 12.27 10.10 -15.90
C LEU A 31 10.97 10.90 -15.75
N SER A 32 10.30 11.21 -16.86
CA SER A 32 9.00 11.89 -16.83
C SER A 32 7.90 11.09 -16.12
N ARG A 33 7.86 9.77 -16.29
CA ARG A 33 6.91 8.91 -15.55
C ARG A 33 7.24 8.84 -14.06
N VAL A 34 8.51 8.86 -13.69
CA VAL A 34 8.94 8.90 -12.28
C VAL A 34 8.58 10.23 -11.64
N GLU A 35 8.78 11.36 -12.35
CA GLU A 35 8.34 12.68 -11.88
C GLU A 35 6.83 12.73 -11.66
N LEU A 36 6.05 12.21 -12.62
CA LEU A 36 4.60 12.16 -12.51
C LEU A 36 4.15 11.27 -11.33
N ALA A 37 4.75 10.08 -11.20
CA ALA A 37 4.45 9.17 -10.09
C ALA A 37 4.84 9.76 -8.73
N ALA A 38 5.95 10.51 -8.65
CA ALA A 38 6.37 11.18 -7.42
C ALA A 38 5.38 12.28 -6.99
N ILE A 39 4.84 13.03 -7.95
CA ILE A 39 3.80 14.05 -7.70
C ILE A 39 2.49 13.38 -7.27
N GLU A 40 2.03 12.36 -7.99
CA GLU A 40 0.80 11.61 -7.65
C GLU A 40 0.90 10.96 -6.26
N ILE A 41 2.06 10.42 -5.88
CA ILE A 41 2.30 9.86 -4.53
C ILE A 41 2.24 10.95 -3.45
N GLY A 42 2.77 12.14 -3.74
CA GLY A 42 2.66 13.29 -2.84
C GLY A 42 1.21 13.68 -2.58
N GLU A 43 0.40 13.77 -3.63
CA GLU A 43 -1.03 14.05 -3.53
C GLU A 43 -1.81 12.91 -2.85
N LEU A 44 -1.49 11.65 -3.14
CA LEU A 44 -2.06 10.49 -2.46
C LEU A 44 -1.79 10.53 -0.95
N ARG A 45 -0.59 10.93 -0.53
CA ARG A 45 -0.21 11.02 0.88
C ARG A 45 -1.05 12.06 1.61
N ASP A 46 -1.27 13.23 1.01
CA ASP A 46 -2.07 14.29 1.63
C ASP A 46 -3.54 13.91 1.70
N ASN A 47 -4.08 13.29 0.65
CA ASN A 47 -5.44 12.74 0.64
C ASN A 47 -5.59 11.61 1.67
N LEU A 48 -4.60 10.73 1.80
CA LEU A 48 -4.59 9.65 2.79
C LEU A 48 -4.52 10.21 4.21
N ALA A 49 -3.70 11.22 4.47
CA ALA A 49 -3.63 11.89 5.77
C ALA A 49 -4.97 12.54 6.14
N ARG A 50 -5.62 13.20 5.17
CA ARG A 50 -6.96 13.77 5.35
C ARG A 50 -8.01 12.70 5.63
N LEU A 51 -7.99 11.59 4.89
CA LEU A 51 -8.89 10.47 5.11
C LEU A 51 -8.67 9.83 6.49
N LEU A 52 -7.42 9.62 6.90
CA LEU A 52 -7.07 9.08 8.21
C LEU A 52 -7.52 10.00 9.34
N MET A 53 -7.41 11.33 9.17
CA MET A 53 -7.89 12.30 10.15
C MET A 53 -9.42 12.25 10.30
N ILE A 54 -10.15 12.22 9.18
CA ILE A 54 -11.62 12.10 9.19
C ILE A 54 -12.03 10.74 9.78
N ALA A 55 -11.36 9.66 9.40
CA ALA A 55 -11.62 8.32 9.90
C ALA A 55 -11.34 8.23 11.41
N ALA A 56 -10.26 8.83 11.91
CA ALA A 56 -9.95 8.86 13.33
C ALA A 56 -11.01 9.63 14.11
N LEU A 57 -11.39 10.84 13.66
CA LEU A 57 -12.44 11.63 14.29
C LEU A 57 -13.79 10.91 14.28
N GLY A 58 -14.16 10.35 13.12
CA GLY A 58 -15.37 9.54 12.96
C GLY A 58 -15.37 8.31 13.88
N THR A 59 -14.23 7.63 14.03
CA THR A 59 -14.07 6.49 14.94
C THR A 59 -14.30 6.92 16.39
N VAL A 60 -13.73 8.05 16.83
CA VAL A 60 -13.96 8.56 18.18
C VAL A 60 -15.44 8.85 18.43
N ILE A 61 -16.10 9.57 17.52
CA ILE A 61 -17.53 9.89 17.64
C ILE A 61 -18.36 8.60 17.68
N LEU A 62 -18.04 7.62 16.82
CA LEU A 62 -18.74 6.34 16.76
C LEU A 62 -18.54 5.52 18.05
N LEU A 63 -17.35 5.51 18.63
CA LEU A 63 -17.10 4.88 19.93
C LEU A 63 -17.94 5.51 21.04
N PHE A 64 -18.02 6.83 21.10
CA PHE A 64 -18.87 7.53 22.06
C PHE A 64 -20.36 7.23 21.83
N ALA A 65 -20.81 7.20 20.57
CA ALA A 65 -22.19 6.85 20.23
C ALA A 65 -22.53 5.43 20.67
N VAL A 66 -21.70 4.45 20.29
CA VAL A 66 -21.87 3.03 20.66
C VAL A 66 -21.86 2.85 22.19
N GLY A 67 -20.95 3.51 22.89
CA GLY A 67 -20.90 3.50 24.36
C GLY A 67 -22.16 4.09 25.00
N SER A 68 -22.65 5.22 24.48
CA SER A 68 -23.85 5.89 24.98
C SER A 68 -25.12 5.04 24.76
N TRP A 69 -25.26 4.44 23.58
CA TRP A 69 -26.34 3.50 23.28
C TRP A 69 -26.31 2.27 24.18
N THR A 70 -25.11 1.75 24.46
CA THR A 70 -24.94 0.61 25.37
C THR A 70 -25.35 0.97 26.78
N ALA A 71 -24.90 2.13 27.29
CA ALA A 71 -25.29 2.60 28.61
C ALA A 71 -26.81 2.78 28.70
N LEU A 72 -27.43 3.34 27.66
CA LEU A 72 -28.90 3.46 27.58
C LEU A 72 -29.59 2.10 27.66
N ILE A 73 -29.13 1.11 26.88
CA ILE A 73 -29.67 -0.26 26.92
C ILE A 73 -29.51 -0.87 28.31
N VAL A 74 -28.34 -0.71 28.94
CA VAL A 74 -28.07 -1.23 30.29
C VAL A 74 -29.02 -0.63 31.31
N VAL A 75 -29.22 0.70 31.28
CA VAL A 75 -30.14 1.38 32.20
C VAL A 75 -31.59 0.92 31.98
N LEU A 76 -32.05 0.85 30.73
CA LEU A 76 -33.41 0.42 30.41
C LEU A 76 -33.67 -1.04 30.80
N ALA A 77 -32.67 -1.91 30.64
CA ALA A 77 -32.77 -3.34 30.94
C ALA A 77 -32.43 -3.69 32.40
N TRP A 78 -31.99 -2.72 33.20
CA TRP A 78 -31.46 -2.97 34.54
C TRP A 78 -32.48 -3.64 35.46
N GLU A 79 -33.72 -3.13 35.49
CA GLU A 79 -34.77 -3.69 36.35
C GLU A 79 -35.15 -5.13 35.96
N ALA A 80 -35.04 -5.48 34.68
CA ALA A 80 -35.43 -6.79 34.17
C ALA A 80 -34.30 -7.85 34.29
N LEU A 81 -33.04 -7.46 34.05
CA LEU A 81 -31.91 -8.39 33.99
C LEU A 81 -30.86 -8.18 35.09
N GLY A 82 -30.82 -7.01 35.73
CA GLY A 82 -29.79 -6.61 36.67
C GLY A 82 -28.40 -6.80 36.10
N TRP A 83 -27.50 -7.44 36.85
CA TRP A 83 -26.12 -7.69 36.45
C TRP A 83 -25.97 -8.55 35.18
N LYS A 84 -26.98 -9.35 34.79
CA LYS A 84 -26.90 -10.24 33.61
C LYS A 84 -26.73 -9.46 32.31
N ILE A 85 -27.28 -8.24 32.22
CA ILE A 85 -27.12 -7.40 31.02
C ILE A 85 -25.66 -6.99 30.81
N LEU A 86 -24.92 -6.73 31.90
CA LEU A 86 -23.50 -6.40 31.83
C LEU A 86 -22.69 -7.58 31.28
N PHE A 87 -23.04 -8.81 31.68
CA PHE A 87 -22.39 -10.00 31.15
C PHE A 87 -22.67 -10.20 29.66
N LEU A 88 -23.91 -9.98 29.21
CA LEU A 88 -24.28 -10.05 27.78
C LEU A 88 -23.53 -8.99 26.95
N VAL A 89 -23.48 -7.75 27.42
CA VAL A 89 -22.73 -6.67 26.77
C VAL A 89 -21.24 -6.98 26.73
N ALA A 90 -20.67 -7.48 27.82
CA ALA A 90 -19.27 -7.88 27.88
C ALA A 90 -18.96 -9.00 26.88
N MET A 91 -19.84 -10.00 26.77
CA MET A 91 -19.70 -11.10 25.82
C MET A 91 -19.81 -10.60 24.37
N LEU A 92 -20.75 -9.69 24.08
CA LEU A 92 -20.92 -9.08 22.76
C LEU A 92 -19.66 -8.33 22.32
N TYR A 93 -19.11 -7.46 23.17
CA TYR A 93 -17.89 -6.73 22.85
C TYR A 93 -16.66 -7.63 22.76
N SER A 94 -16.56 -8.66 23.60
CA SER A 94 -15.48 -9.63 23.53
C SER A 94 -15.52 -10.40 22.21
N ALA A 95 -16.71 -10.84 21.77
CA ALA A 95 -16.89 -11.51 20.48
C ALA A 95 -16.52 -10.58 19.32
N GLY A 96 -16.94 -9.32 19.35
CA GLY A 96 -16.56 -8.30 18.37
C GLY A 96 -15.05 -8.08 18.29
N ALA A 97 -14.38 -7.97 19.44
CA ALA A 97 -12.92 -7.82 19.50
C ALA A 97 -12.19 -9.03 18.92
N VAL A 98 -12.62 -10.25 19.26
CA VAL A 98 -12.05 -11.49 18.71
C VAL A 98 -12.23 -11.56 17.20
N ALA A 99 -13.42 -11.23 16.69
CA ALA A 99 -13.70 -11.21 15.25
C ALA A 99 -12.80 -10.20 14.51
N LEU A 100 -12.62 -9.00 15.08
CA LEU A 100 -11.77 -7.97 14.49
C LEU A 100 -10.30 -8.39 14.48
N LEU A 101 -9.80 -9.00 15.57
CA LEU A 101 -8.44 -9.53 15.64
C LEU A 101 -8.22 -10.68 14.66
N ALA A 102 -9.19 -11.58 14.51
CA ALA A 102 -9.13 -12.66 13.53
C ALA A 102 -9.08 -12.10 12.10
N TYR A 103 -9.92 -11.11 11.80
CA TYR A 103 -9.94 -10.45 10.50
C TYR A 103 -8.61 -9.71 10.21
N ALA A 104 -8.07 -8.98 11.17
CA ALA A 104 -6.77 -8.32 11.07
C ALA A 104 -5.65 -9.33 10.79
N ARG A 105 -5.64 -10.48 11.47
CA ARG A 105 -4.68 -11.57 11.20
C ARG A 105 -4.79 -12.10 9.77
N VAL A 106 -6.02 -12.26 9.25
CA VAL A 106 -6.24 -12.69 7.86
C VAL A 106 -5.69 -11.67 6.87
N ILE A 107 -5.89 -10.37 7.10
CA ILE A 107 -5.35 -9.31 6.23
C ILE A 107 -3.82 -9.34 6.22
N VAL A 108 -3.19 -9.42 7.39
CA VAL A 108 -1.72 -9.47 7.52
C VAL A 108 -1.17 -10.74 6.85
N ALA A 109 -1.81 -11.89 7.07
CA ALA A 109 -1.41 -13.15 6.46
C ALA A 109 -1.53 -13.15 4.93
N ARG A 110 -2.48 -12.39 4.36
CA ARG A 110 -2.68 -12.25 2.91
C ARG A 110 -1.62 -11.38 2.21
N LYS A 111 -0.58 -10.89 2.92
CA LYS A 111 0.49 -10.04 2.38
C LYS A 111 -0.01 -8.79 1.62
N VAL A 112 -1.23 -8.34 1.89
CA VAL A 112 -1.82 -7.16 1.25
C VAL A 112 -1.03 -5.88 1.59
N LEU A 113 -0.28 -5.90 2.69
CA LEU A 113 0.64 -4.84 3.11
C LEU A 113 2.10 -5.08 2.69
N ALA A 114 2.41 -6.18 2.00
CA ALA A 114 3.77 -6.41 1.51
C ALA A 114 4.01 -5.45 0.35
N LEU A 115 4.59 -4.28 0.66
CA LEU A 115 5.13 -3.32 -0.30
C LEU A 115 6.04 -4.10 -1.28
N PRO A 116 5.55 -4.41 -2.50
CA PRO A 116 6.26 -5.31 -3.40
C PRO A 116 7.62 -4.73 -3.82
N ALA A 117 7.69 -3.40 -3.88
CA ALA A 117 8.90 -2.64 -4.16
C ALA A 117 9.95 -2.79 -3.05
N THR A 118 9.60 -2.54 -1.78
CA THR A 118 10.55 -2.66 -0.66
C THR A 118 11.03 -4.09 -0.45
N MET A 119 10.16 -5.07 -0.68
CA MET A 119 10.54 -6.48 -0.54
C MET A 119 11.36 -7.00 -1.73
N ALA A 120 11.28 -6.34 -2.89
CA ALA A 120 12.19 -6.56 -4.02
C ALA A 120 13.57 -5.96 -3.76
N GLU A 121 13.62 -4.78 -3.13
CA GLU A 121 14.86 -4.08 -2.77
C GLU A 121 15.62 -4.81 -1.66
N LEU A 122 14.93 -5.22 -0.58
CA LEU A 122 15.51 -6.04 0.50
C LEU A 122 16.00 -7.42 0.02
N ARG A 123 15.36 -8.00 -0.99
CA ARG A 123 15.80 -9.28 -1.57
C ARG A 123 17.06 -9.10 -2.41
N LYS A 124 17.18 -7.98 -3.12
CA LYS A 124 18.37 -7.64 -3.90
C LYS A 124 19.60 -7.41 -3.00
N ASP A 125 19.41 -6.77 -1.85
CA ASP A 125 20.45 -6.66 -0.81
C ASP A 125 20.84 -8.02 -0.23
N ARG A 126 19.87 -8.91 0.01
CA ARG A 126 20.15 -10.26 0.51
C ARG A 126 20.84 -11.15 -0.52
N ASP A 127 20.47 -11.08 -1.78
CA ASP A 127 21.11 -11.83 -2.87
C ASP A 127 22.50 -11.28 -3.21
N ALA A 128 22.84 -10.05 -2.81
CA ALA A 128 24.19 -9.50 -2.91
C ALA A 128 25.12 -9.97 -1.77
N LEU A 129 24.56 -10.51 -0.68
CA LEU A 129 25.29 -10.99 0.50
C LEU A 129 25.50 -12.52 0.51
N LEU A 130 24.87 -13.26 -0.42
CA LEU A 130 25.01 -14.72 -0.61
C LEU A 130 25.72 -15.00 -1.93
#